data_AF-A0A1H0MHJ5-F1
#
_entry.id   AF-A0A1H0MHJ5-F1
#
_cell.length_a   1.000
_cell.length_b   1.000
_cell.length_c   1.000
_cell.angle_alpha   90.00
_cell.angle_beta   90.00
_cell.angle_gamma   90.00
#
_symmetry.space_group_name_H-M   'P 1'
#
loop_
_entity.id
_entity.type
_entity.pdbx_description
1 polymer ?
#
loop_
_entity_poly.entity_id
_entity_poly.type
_entity_poly.pdbx_seq_one_letter_code
_entity_poly.pdbx_strand_id
1 'polypeptide(L)'
;MLNPSELYHFETDTDPQELRASVMIVALGGFMDAGHTQRLLTDHLLATSESTVVASFDTDQMVDYRSRRPAMVFDSNRWLSYDDPCLALHRLVDRDGTPYLLLTGPEPDFQWERMTEAVRQLVVLLGVDLVVSAHGIPMAVPHTRPIGLTSHATDPRLIPLQDNPFGRVEVPASLSSLLELRLGESGHDALGFAVHVPHYLAQAEFADGAVTALNAITAATGLNLPIDDLVAQAGLNRAEIAREIEGSDEVSQVIAALERQYDTFSEGRQKPSLLATDVSELPSADEIGAEFEQFLREVADDDSNGEGHPS
;
A
#
# COMPACT_ATOMS: atom_id res chain seq x y z
N MET A 1 28.35 11.15 -5.54
CA MET A 1 26.92 10.75 -5.48
C MET A 1 26.26 11.39 -6.69
N LEU A 2 25.50 10.64 -7.48
CA LEU A 2 24.75 11.21 -8.61
C LEU A 2 23.72 12.21 -8.09
N ASN A 3 23.39 13.23 -8.87
CA ASN A 3 22.43 14.25 -8.45
C ASN A 3 21.00 13.64 -8.43
N PRO A 4 20.29 13.68 -7.30
CA PRO A 4 18.91 13.20 -7.21
C PRO A 4 17.94 13.96 -8.10
N SER A 5 18.16 15.27 -8.32
CA SER A 5 17.27 16.10 -9.14
C SER A 5 17.31 15.74 -10.64
N GLU A 6 18.29 14.93 -11.07
CA GLU A 6 18.35 14.41 -12.45
C GLU A 6 17.45 13.18 -12.64
N LEU A 7 16.79 12.67 -11.59
CA LEU A 7 15.83 11.56 -11.70
C LEU A 7 14.42 12.00 -12.09
N TYR A 8 14.09 13.27 -11.97
CA TYR A 8 12.75 13.76 -12.30
C TYR A 8 12.80 15.05 -13.11
N HIS A 9 11.72 15.32 -13.82
CA HIS A 9 11.48 16.61 -14.44
C HIS A 9 10.04 17.05 -14.18
N PHE A 10 9.83 18.37 -14.13
CA PHE A 10 8.47 18.91 -14.08
C PHE A 10 7.82 18.78 -15.45
N GLU A 11 6.54 18.41 -15.45
CA GLU A 11 5.70 18.23 -16.66
C GLU A 11 4.85 19.47 -16.95
N THR A 12 5.07 20.55 -16.18
CA THR A 12 4.38 21.82 -16.32
C THR A 12 5.36 22.98 -16.19
N ASP A 13 5.09 24.06 -16.92
CA ASP A 13 5.77 25.35 -16.78
C ASP A 13 5.25 26.18 -15.58
N THR A 14 4.26 25.64 -14.85
CA THR A 14 3.71 26.27 -13.63
C THR A 14 4.80 26.42 -12.56
N ASP A 15 4.83 27.57 -11.88
CA ASP A 15 5.74 27.79 -10.76
C ASP A 15 5.49 26.72 -9.68
N PRO A 16 6.53 26.01 -9.17
CA PRO A 16 6.37 25.04 -8.08
C PRO A 16 5.62 25.58 -6.86
N GLN A 17 5.66 26.90 -6.61
CA GLN A 17 4.89 27.52 -5.53
C GLN A 17 3.37 27.41 -5.71
N GLU A 18 2.88 27.35 -6.95
CA GLU A 18 1.46 27.17 -7.28
C GLU A 18 1.06 25.69 -7.25
N LEU A 19 2.04 24.78 -7.26
CA LEU A 19 1.86 23.32 -7.21
C LEU A 19 1.87 22.76 -5.79
N ARG A 20 1.99 23.62 -4.78
CA ARG A 20 2.08 23.22 -3.37
C ARG A 20 0.84 22.47 -2.90
N ALA A 21 1.08 21.50 -2.03
CA ALA A 21 0.06 20.78 -1.29
C ALA A 21 0.64 20.24 0.01
N SER A 22 -0.14 20.27 1.10
CA SER A 22 0.32 19.83 2.42
C SER A 22 0.43 18.31 2.55
N VAL A 23 -0.25 17.54 1.70
CA VAL A 23 -0.30 16.07 1.79
C VAL A 23 0.23 15.45 0.50
N MET A 24 1.09 14.44 0.63
CA MET A 24 1.48 13.54 -0.45
C MET A 24 1.10 12.10 -0.08
N ILE A 25 0.30 11.46 -0.93
CA ILE A 25 0.02 10.03 -0.86
C ILE A 25 1.05 9.32 -1.74
N VAL A 26 1.70 8.28 -1.22
CA VAL A 26 2.69 7.45 -1.93
C VAL A 26 2.10 6.05 -2.12
N ALA A 27 2.02 5.64 -3.38
CA ALA A 27 1.46 4.36 -3.79
C ALA A 27 2.31 3.76 -4.92
N LEU A 28 3.40 3.07 -4.55
CA LEU A 28 4.38 2.53 -5.48
C LEU A 28 4.12 1.04 -5.69
N GLY A 29 3.76 0.65 -6.91
CA GLY A 29 3.47 -0.75 -7.24
C GLY A 29 4.72 -1.62 -7.08
N GLY A 30 4.77 -2.42 -6.02
CA GLY A 30 5.89 -3.32 -5.77
C GLY A 30 5.95 -3.89 -4.34
N PHE A 31 6.76 -4.93 -4.20
CA PHE A 31 7.03 -5.79 -3.03
C PHE A 31 5.84 -6.56 -2.45
N MET A 32 4.77 -5.89 -2.01
CA MET A 32 3.60 -6.56 -1.43
C MET A 32 2.37 -5.66 -1.46
N ASP A 33 1.35 -6.07 -2.22
CA ASP A 33 0.05 -5.41 -2.24
C ASP A 33 -1.09 -6.42 -2.18
N ALA A 34 -1.25 -7.05 -1.01
CA ALA A 34 -2.30 -8.04 -0.82
C ALA A 34 -3.68 -7.43 -1.11
N GLY A 35 -4.53 -8.18 -1.81
CA GLY A 35 -5.86 -7.71 -2.15
C GLY A 35 -5.89 -6.64 -3.26
N HIS A 36 -4.75 -6.34 -3.88
CA HIS A 36 -4.54 -5.19 -4.76
C HIS A 36 -4.95 -3.86 -4.09
N THR A 37 -4.76 -3.76 -2.77
CA THR A 37 -5.24 -2.63 -1.94
C THR A 37 -4.75 -1.28 -2.44
N GLN A 38 -3.43 -1.16 -2.66
CA GLN A 38 -2.78 0.06 -3.11
C GLN A 38 -3.13 0.36 -4.57
N ARG A 39 -3.16 -0.65 -5.44
CA ARG A 39 -3.58 -0.48 -6.84
C ARG A 39 -5.01 0.05 -6.94
N LEU A 40 -5.96 -0.60 -6.27
CA LEU A 40 -7.37 -0.20 -6.26
C LEU A 40 -7.56 1.21 -5.70
N LEU A 41 -6.80 1.58 -4.66
CA LEU A 41 -6.79 2.93 -4.09
C LEU A 41 -6.32 3.97 -5.14
N THR A 42 -5.18 3.72 -5.79
CA THR A 42 -4.62 4.62 -6.82
C THR A 42 -5.55 4.77 -8.00
N ASP A 43 -6.03 3.66 -8.56
CA ASP A 43 -6.93 3.65 -9.72
C ASP A 43 -8.20 4.45 -9.41
N HIS A 44 -8.76 4.27 -8.20
CA HIS A 44 -9.93 5.01 -7.74
C HIS A 44 -9.66 6.52 -7.60
N LEU A 45 -8.55 6.93 -6.97
CA LEU A 45 -8.22 8.35 -6.80
C LEU A 45 -8.02 9.06 -8.15
N LEU A 46 -7.34 8.40 -9.10
CA LEU A 46 -7.13 8.94 -10.45
C LEU A 46 -8.42 8.97 -11.29
N ALA A 47 -9.32 8.01 -11.10
CA ALA A 47 -10.58 7.95 -11.84
C ALA A 47 -11.63 8.97 -11.33
N THR A 48 -11.58 9.33 -10.05
CA THR A 48 -12.63 10.14 -9.40
C THR A 48 -12.27 11.60 -9.17
N SER A 49 -11.02 11.99 -9.44
CA SER A 49 -10.52 13.35 -9.20
C SER A 49 -9.85 13.92 -10.44
N GLU A 50 -9.93 15.25 -10.63
CA GLU A 50 -9.13 15.91 -11.65
C GLU A 50 -7.65 15.77 -11.29
N SER A 51 -6.86 15.21 -12.21
CA SER A 51 -5.45 14.89 -12.00
C SER A 51 -4.59 15.57 -13.04
N THR A 52 -3.52 16.24 -12.58
CA THR A 52 -2.50 16.82 -13.45
C THR A 52 -1.14 16.26 -13.05
N VAL A 53 -0.37 15.76 -14.02
CA VAL A 53 1.01 15.33 -13.76
C VAL A 53 1.86 16.57 -13.50
N VAL A 54 2.52 16.63 -12.35
CA VAL A 54 3.40 17.71 -11.93
C VAL A 54 4.84 17.38 -12.23
N ALA A 55 5.26 16.15 -11.90
CA ALA A 55 6.60 15.68 -12.19
C ALA A 55 6.53 14.22 -12.64
N SER A 56 7.47 13.81 -13.50
CA SER A 56 7.67 12.43 -13.88
C SER A 56 9.11 12.04 -13.59
N PHE A 57 9.33 10.75 -13.35
CA PHE A 57 10.64 10.20 -13.06
C PHE A 57 11.16 9.37 -14.23
N ASP A 58 12.48 9.37 -14.40
CA ASP A 58 13.16 8.57 -15.42
C ASP A 58 13.16 7.08 -15.05
N THR A 59 12.11 6.38 -15.48
CA THR A 59 11.93 4.94 -15.25
C THR A 59 12.98 4.10 -15.97
N ASP A 60 13.62 4.59 -17.04
CA ASP A 60 14.65 3.85 -17.76
C ASP A 60 15.92 3.63 -16.90
N GLN A 61 16.19 4.55 -15.98
CA GLN A 61 17.29 4.44 -15.02
C GLN A 61 16.98 3.53 -13.82
N MET A 62 15.72 3.18 -13.61
CA MET A 62 15.22 2.69 -12.33
C MET A 62 14.44 1.37 -12.42
N VAL A 63 13.88 1.04 -13.58
CA VAL A 63 13.07 -0.17 -13.78
C VAL A 63 13.87 -1.24 -14.52
N ASP A 64 13.83 -2.46 -14.01
CA ASP A 64 14.26 -3.67 -14.71
C ASP A 64 13.13 -4.18 -15.63
N TYR A 65 13.21 -3.79 -16.89
CA TYR A 65 12.28 -4.21 -17.95
C TYR A 65 12.28 -5.72 -18.22
N ARG A 66 13.28 -6.48 -17.76
CA ARG A 66 13.29 -7.94 -17.91
C ARG A 66 12.50 -8.63 -16.80
N SER A 67 12.56 -8.09 -15.59
CA SER A 67 11.77 -8.55 -14.44
C SER A 67 10.30 -8.18 -14.63
N ARG A 68 10.01 -6.98 -15.14
CA ARG A 68 8.64 -6.51 -15.40
C ARG A 68 8.52 -6.03 -16.85
N ARG A 69 8.19 -6.96 -17.74
CA ARG A 69 8.03 -6.69 -19.18
C ARG A 69 6.74 -5.93 -19.44
N PRO A 70 6.80 -4.68 -19.92
CA PRO A 70 5.57 -3.93 -20.15
C PRO A 70 4.83 -4.50 -21.36
N ALA A 71 3.50 -4.44 -21.29
CA ALA A 71 2.64 -5.06 -22.29
C ALA A 71 2.78 -4.33 -23.63
N MET A 72 2.73 -5.10 -24.71
CA MET A 72 2.64 -4.56 -26.07
C MET A 72 1.43 -5.16 -26.77
N VAL A 73 0.69 -4.33 -27.49
CA VAL A 73 -0.47 -4.78 -28.27
C VAL A 73 -0.01 -5.09 -29.68
N PHE A 74 -0.19 -6.35 -30.11
CA PHE A 74 0.01 -6.79 -31.49
C PHE A 74 -1.35 -6.91 -32.18
N ASP A 75 -1.52 -6.24 -33.31
CA ASP A 75 -2.69 -6.40 -34.17
C ASP A 75 -2.28 -6.85 -35.56
N SER A 76 -2.69 -8.08 -35.90
CA SER A 76 -2.52 -8.72 -37.19
C SER A 76 -1.07 -8.87 -37.64
N ASN A 77 -0.42 -7.79 -38.07
CA ASN A 77 0.95 -7.76 -38.58
C ASN A 77 1.76 -6.54 -38.10
N ARG A 78 1.30 -5.82 -37.07
CA ARG A 78 2.00 -4.65 -36.51
C ARG A 78 1.79 -4.52 -35.01
N TRP A 79 2.77 -3.92 -34.35
CA TRP A 79 2.65 -3.45 -32.97
C TRP A 79 1.84 -2.13 -32.97
N LEU A 80 0.85 -2.03 -32.09
CA LEU A 80 -0.06 -0.87 -31.98
C LEU A 80 0.29 0.05 -30.83
N SER A 81 0.64 -0.53 -29.68
CA SER A 81 0.93 0.22 -28.46
C SER A 81 1.92 -0.52 -27.58
N TYR A 82 2.50 0.25 -26.68
CA TYR A 82 3.39 -0.15 -25.62
C TYR A 82 2.87 0.52 -24.35
N ASP A 83 2.76 -0.25 -23.28
CA ASP A 83 2.37 0.27 -21.97
C ASP A 83 3.60 0.84 -21.28
N ASP A 84 3.89 2.12 -21.52
CA ASP A 84 5.08 2.80 -20.99
C ASP A 84 5.08 2.79 -19.44
N PRO A 85 6.10 2.20 -18.78
CA PRO A 85 6.22 2.32 -17.33
C PRO A 85 6.38 3.77 -16.91
N CYS A 86 5.41 4.29 -16.18
CA CYS A 86 5.36 5.67 -15.75
C CYS A 86 5.37 5.75 -14.22
N LEU A 87 6.36 6.46 -13.67
CA LEU A 87 6.41 6.86 -12.27
C LEU A 87 6.23 8.37 -12.21
N ALA A 88 5.09 8.80 -11.69
CA ALA A 88 4.65 10.17 -11.80
C ALA A 88 4.12 10.71 -10.46
N LEU A 89 4.36 12.00 -10.25
CA LEU A 89 3.77 12.79 -9.20
C LEU A 89 2.58 13.56 -9.79
N HIS A 90 1.39 13.18 -9.37
CA HIS A 90 0.14 13.83 -9.74
C HIS A 90 -0.24 14.86 -8.67
N ARG A 91 -0.83 15.97 -9.09
CA ARG A 91 -1.59 16.88 -8.24
C ARG A 91 -3.07 16.68 -8.50
N LEU A 92 -3.79 16.39 -7.44
CA LEU A 92 -5.24 16.20 -7.44
C LEU A 92 -5.88 17.21 -6.50
N VAL A 93 -7.21 17.29 -6.55
CA VAL A 93 -8.02 18.11 -5.65
C VAL A 93 -9.10 17.25 -5.00
N ASP A 94 -9.27 17.40 -3.70
CA ASP A 94 -10.35 16.73 -2.98
C ASP A 94 -11.72 17.40 -3.24
N ARG A 95 -12.80 16.88 -2.64
CA ARG A 95 -14.16 17.42 -2.83
C ARG A 95 -14.34 18.87 -2.37
N ASP A 96 -13.50 19.33 -1.45
CA ASP A 96 -13.54 20.69 -0.91
C ASP A 96 -12.59 21.64 -1.68
N GLY A 97 -11.90 21.13 -2.71
CA GLY A 97 -10.94 21.86 -3.52
C GLY A 97 -9.53 21.94 -2.91
N THR A 98 -9.26 21.17 -1.86
CA THR A 98 -7.95 21.10 -1.21
C THR A 98 -6.99 20.29 -2.09
N PRO A 99 -5.85 20.85 -2.52
CA PRO A 99 -4.90 20.10 -3.33
C PRO A 99 -4.14 19.09 -2.47
N TYR A 100 -3.88 17.93 -3.07
CA TYR A 100 -2.97 16.91 -2.54
C TYR A 100 -2.15 16.31 -3.67
N LEU A 101 -1.04 15.66 -3.32
CA LEU A 101 -0.16 15.00 -4.26
C LEU A 101 -0.35 13.48 -4.18
N LEU A 102 -0.18 12.80 -5.32
CA LEU A 102 -0.15 11.35 -5.42
C LEU A 102 1.09 10.94 -6.21
N LEU A 103 2.06 10.31 -5.53
CA LEU A 103 3.19 9.67 -6.18
C LEU A 103 2.80 8.22 -6.48
N THR A 104 2.72 7.88 -7.76
CA THR A 104 2.30 6.54 -8.19
C THR A 104 3.05 6.07 -9.43
N GLY A 105 3.21 4.75 -9.54
CA GLY A 105 3.92 4.08 -10.63
C GLY A 105 4.58 2.78 -10.16
N PRO A 106 5.39 2.14 -11.01
CA PRO A 106 6.17 0.98 -10.58
C PRO A 106 7.18 1.39 -9.53
N GLU A 107 7.33 0.58 -8.48
CA GLU A 107 8.42 0.72 -7.53
C GLU A 107 9.76 0.51 -8.26
N PRO A 108 10.70 1.46 -8.23
CA PRO A 108 12.05 1.30 -8.77
C PRO A 108 12.74 0.01 -8.32
N ASP A 109 13.43 -0.68 -9.22
CA ASP A 109 14.33 -1.79 -8.90
C ASP A 109 15.73 -1.28 -8.48
N PHE A 110 16.12 -0.11 -8.98
CA PHE A 110 17.46 0.46 -8.78
C PHE A 110 17.42 1.83 -8.10
N GLN A 111 18.57 2.23 -7.55
CA GLN A 111 18.83 3.59 -7.07
C GLN A 111 17.93 4.10 -5.92
N TRP A 112 17.43 3.22 -5.04
CA TRP A 112 16.49 3.57 -3.95
C TRP A 112 16.89 4.77 -3.10
N GLU A 113 18.15 4.89 -2.68
CA GLU A 113 18.62 6.04 -1.90
C GLU A 113 18.56 7.35 -2.71
N ARG A 114 18.88 7.31 -4.01
CA ARG A 114 18.82 8.47 -4.89
C ARG A 114 17.36 8.86 -5.17
N MET A 115 16.49 7.88 -5.37
CA MET A 115 15.06 8.10 -5.55
C MET A 115 14.43 8.69 -4.28
N THR A 116 14.75 8.14 -3.12
CA THR A 116 14.27 8.63 -1.82
C THR A 116 14.66 10.09 -1.60
N GLU A 117 15.91 10.45 -1.89
CA GLU A 117 16.37 11.82 -1.81
C GLU A 117 15.69 12.74 -2.86
N ALA A 118 15.40 12.23 -4.06
CA ALA A 118 14.67 12.98 -5.09
C ALA A 118 13.23 13.29 -4.63
N VAL A 119 12.52 12.32 -4.05
CA VAL A 119 11.19 12.52 -3.46
C VAL A 119 11.27 13.49 -2.28
N ARG A 120 12.27 13.38 -1.42
CA ARG A 120 12.48 14.33 -0.31
C ARG A 120 12.66 15.77 -0.81
N GLN A 121 13.37 15.97 -1.92
CA GLN A 121 13.50 17.29 -2.54
C GLN A 121 12.14 17.83 -3.01
N LEU A 122 11.30 16.98 -3.61
CA LEU A 122 9.94 17.35 -4.01
C LEU A 122 9.05 17.66 -2.80
N VAL A 123 9.14 16.88 -1.72
CA VAL A 123 8.44 17.14 -0.44
C VAL A 123 8.76 18.55 0.07
N VAL A 124 10.04 18.93 0.11
CA VAL A 124 10.46 20.26 0.56
C VAL A 124 10.02 21.35 -0.42
N LEU A 125 10.23 21.15 -1.72
CA LEU A 125 9.96 22.15 -2.75
C LEU A 125 8.46 22.45 -2.89
N LEU A 126 7.62 21.43 -2.80
CA LEU A 126 6.16 21.52 -2.91
C LEU A 126 5.49 21.78 -1.54
N GLY A 127 6.28 21.88 -0.47
CA GLY A 127 5.80 22.24 0.87
C GLY A 127 4.81 21.21 1.43
N VAL A 128 5.15 19.93 1.29
CA VAL A 128 4.39 18.82 1.87
C VAL A 128 4.72 18.73 3.36
N ASP A 129 3.67 18.74 4.18
CA ASP A 129 3.75 18.63 5.63
C ASP A 129 3.64 17.17 6.09
N LEU A 130 2.90 16.33 5.34
CA LEU A 130 2.67 14.92 5.68
C LEU A 130 2.73 14.03 4.44
N VAL A 131 3.56 12.98 4.52
CA VAL A 131 3.59 11.89 3.53
C VAL A 131 2.83 10.67 4.08
N VAL A 132 1.91 10.10 3.30
CA VAL A 132 1.10 8.96 3.72
C VAL A 132 1.19 7.81 2.72
N SER A 133 1.36 6.59 3.20
CA SER A 133 1.29 5.37 2.37
C SER A 133 0.24 4.38 2.89
N ALA A 134 -0.25 3.50 2.02
CA ALA A 134 -1.11 2.40 2.43
C ALA A 134 -0.94 1.22 1.47
N HIS A 135 -0.82 0.01 2.02
CA HIS A 135 -0.67 -1.23 1.26
C HIS A 135 -1.34 -2.41 1.99
N GLY A 136 -1.68 -3.45 1.25
CA GLY A 136 -2.22 -4.68 1.82
C GLY A 136 -1.11 -5.64 2.27
N ILE A 137 -1.26 -6.20 3.47
CA ILE A 137 -0.44 -7.32 3.96
C ILE A 137 -1.33 -8.54 4.20
N PRO A 138 -0.91 -9.74 3.79
CA PRO A 138 -1.69 -10.96 4.01
C PRO A 138 -1.55 -11.41 5.47
N MET A 139 -2.68 -11.73 6.08
CA MET A 139 -2.81 -12.12 7.48
C MET A 139 -3.77 -13.30 7.62
N ALA A 140 -3.66 -14.03 8.73
CA ALA A 140 -4.60 -15.07 9.14
C ALA A 140 -5.90 -14.47 9.69
N VAL A 141 -6.64 -13.74 8.85
CA VAL A 141 -7.91 -13.09 9.19
C VAL A 141 -9.01 -13.46 8.20
N PRO A 142 -10.30 -13.50 8.60
CA PRO A 142 -11.41 -13.77 7.70
C PRO A 142 -11.93 -12.49 7.01
N HIS A 143 -12.38 -12.59 5.77
CA HIS A 143 -13.04 -11.48 5.03
C HIS A 143 -14.43 -11.13 5.59
N THR A 144 -14.97 -11.92 6.51
CA THR A 144 -16.30 -11.78 7.14
C THR A 144 -16.29 -11.00 8.45
N ARG A 145 -15.16 -10.39 8.81
CA ARG A 145 -14.99 -9.57 10.03
C ARG A 145 -14.43 -8.19 9.66
N PRO A 146 -14.51 -7.19 10.57
CA PRO A 146 -13.91 -5.89 10.33
C PRO A 146 -12.41 -6.02 10.02
N ILE A 147 -11.99 -5.36 8.95
CA ILE A 147 -10.59 -5.39 8.48
C ILE A 147 -9.74 -4.62 9.48
N GLY A 148 -8.66 -5.27 9.94
CA GLY A 148 -7.64 -4.66 10.76
C GLY A 148 -6.66 -3.82 9.94
N LEU A 149 -5.93 -2.95 10.62
CA LEU A 149 -4.78 -2.25 10.05
C LEU A 149 -3.71 -2.10 11.12
N THR A 150 -2.45 -2.02 10.68
CA THR A 150 -1.31 -1.63 11.51
C THR A 150 -0.80 -0.28 11.03
N SER A 151 -0.87 0.71 11.90
CA SER A 151 -0.32 2.04 11.63
C SER A 151 1.17 2.08 12.02
N HIS A 152 1.99 2.70 11.20
CA HIS A 152 3.39 3.02 11.47
C HIS A 152 3.65 4.48 11.09
N ALA A 153 4.65 5.10 11.72
CA ALA A 153 4.94 6.52 11.50
C ALA A 153 6.36 6.90 11.93
N THR A 154 6.84 8.00 11.38
CA THR A 154 8.13 8.62 11.74
C THR A 154 8.11 9.22 13.13
N ASP A 155 6.94 9.69 13.60
CA ASP A 155 6.73 10.22 14.94
C ASP A 155 5.47 9.58 15.58
N PRO A 156 5.57 9.02 16.80
CA PRO A 156 4.43 8.45 17.52
C PRO A 156 3.25 9.39 17.72
N ARG A 157 3.43 10.71 17.62
CA ARG A 157 2.33 11.70 17.67
C ARG A 157 1.36 11.60 16.49
N LEU A 158 1.79 11.04 15.36
CA LEU A 158 1.01 10.96 14.13
C LEU A 158 -0.03 9.84 14.16
N ILE A 159 0.16 8.84 15.03
CA ILE A 159 -0.73 7.69 15.14
C ILE A 159 -1.36 7.62 16.53
N PRO A 160 -2.62 7.19 16.65
CA PRO A 160 -3.21 6.92 17.96
C PRO A 160 -2.38 5.89 18.74
N LEU A 161 -2.41 5.95 20.08
CA LEU A 161 -1.93 4.86 20.91
C LEU A 161 -2.73 3.60 20.58
N GLN A 162 -2.09 2.64 19.91
CA GLN A 162 -2.67 1.36 19.53
C GLN A 162 -1.78 0.22 20.04
N ASP A 163 -2.40 -0.87 20.47
CA ASP A 163 -1.70 -2.13 20.67
C ASP A 163 -1.33 -2.70 19.31
N ASN A 164 -0.13 -2.38 18.83
CA ASN A 164 0.42 -2.96 17.63
C ASN A 164 0.53 -4.48 17.84
N PRO A 165 -0.15 -5.33 17.03
CA PRO A 165 -0.01 -6.77 17.15
C PRO A 165 1.43 -7.25 16.90
N PHE A 166 2.25 -6.42 16.24
CA PHE A 166 3.65 -6.69 15.98
C PHE A 166 4.53 -6.05 17.05
N GLY A 167 5.43 -6.87 17.61
CA GLY A 167 6.55 -6.41 18.41
C GLY A 167 7.70 -5.94 17.52
N ARG A 168 8.92 -6.41 17.81
CA ARG A 168 10.08 -6.18 16.94
C ARG A 168 10.16 -7.31 15.92
N VAL A 169 10.05 -6.97 14.64
CA VAL A 169 10.14 -7.92 13.52
C VAL A 169 11.11 -7.43 12.45
N GLU A 170 11.73 -8.34 11.72
CA GLU A 170 12.58 -8.07 10.55
C GLU A 170 11.82 -8.38 9.26
N VAL A 171 11.50 -7.33 8.50
CA VAL A 171 10.75 -7.41 7.25
C VAL A 171 11.66 -6.99 6.08
N PRO A 172 11.52 -7.58 4.88
CA PRO A 172 12.25 -7.07 3.73
C PRO A 172 11.78 -5.65 3.41
N ALA A 173 12.71 -4.82 2.97
CA ALA A 173 12.45 -3.41 2.72
C ALA A 173 11.72 -3.22 1.38
N SER A 174 10.85 -2.21 1.35
CA SER A 174 10.32 -1.58 0.15
C SER A 174 10.84 -0.13 0.05
N LEU A 175 10.82 0.46 -1.13
CA LEU A 175 11.13 1.88 -1.33
C LEU A 175 10.22 2.78 -0.49
N SER A 176 8.93 2.47 -0.38
CA SER A 176 7.99 3.23 0.46
C SER A 176 8.41 3.21 1.94
N SER A 177 8.83 2.04 2.45
CA SER A 177 9.32 1.92 3.83
C SER A 177 10.66 2.64 4.05
N LEU A 178 11.58 2.58 3.08
CA LEU A 178 12.84 3.33 3.12
C LEU A 178 12.60 4.84 3.06
N LEU A 179 11.66 5.30 2.23
CA LEU A 179 11.26 6.70 2.14
C LEU A 179 10.74 7.20 3.49
N GLU A 180 9.84 6.46 4.14
CA GLU A 180 9.34 6.79 5.48
C GLU A 180 10.51 6.93 6.47
N LEU A 181 11.42 5.95 6.50
CA LEU A 181 12.59 5.99 7.39
C LEU A 181 13.45 7.24 7.15
N ARG A 182 13.80 7.55 5.89
CA ARG A 182 14.65 8.71 5.53
C ARG A 182 13.95 10.05 5.77
N LEU A 183 12.63 10.11 5.61
CA LEU A 183 11.83 11.28 5.97
C LEU A 183 11.90 11.52 7.48
N GLY A 184 11.74 10.48 8.30
CA GLY A 184 11.87 10.58 9.75
C GLY A 184 13.27 11.02 10.20
N GLU A 185 14.33 10.46 9.62
CA GLU A 185 15.71 10.88 9.89
C GLU A 185 15.98 12.37 9.55
N SER A 186 15.23 12.92 8.61
CA SER A 186 15.32 14.33 8.20
C SER A 186 14.27 15.24 8.85
N GLY A 187 13.46 14.71 9.77
CA GLY A 187 12.47 15.48 10.54
C GLY A 187 11.18 15.80 9.79
N HIS A 188 10.84 15.05 8.73
CA HIS A 188 9.56 15.15 8.03
C HIS A 188 8.56 14.13 8.59
N ASP A 189 7.31 14.56 8.70
CA ASP A 189 6.22 13.71 9.17
C ASP A 189 5.80 12.77 8.03
N ALA A 190 5.82 11.46 8.32
CA ALA A 190 5.31 10.43 7.43
C ALA A 190 4.66 9.31 8.23
N LEU A 191 3.63 8.69 7.66
CA LEU A 191 2.95 7.54 8.26
C LEU A 191 2.46 6.57 7.18
N GLY A 192 2.27 5.32 7.58
CA GLY A 192 1.80 4.26 6.71
C GLY A 192 0.75 3.38 7.36
N PHE A 193 -0.09 2.78 6.52
CA PHE A 193 -1.11 1.81 6.93
C PHE A 193 -0.88 0.46 6.23
N ALA A 194 -0.58 -0.57 7.02
CA ALA A 194 -0.57 -1.94 6.55
C ALA A 194 -1.95 -2.57 6.80
N VAL A 195 -2.76 -2.72 5.75
CA VAL A 195 -4.12 -3.26 5.80
C VAL A 195 -4.08 -4.78 5.90
N HIS A 196 -4.78 -5.36 6.88
CA HIS A 196 -4.78 -6.82 7.09
C HIS A 196 -5.75 -7.49 6.12
N VAL A 197 -5.19 -8.07 5.06
CA VAL A 197 -5.95 -8.78 4.02
C VAL A 197 -5.94 -10.27 4.33
N PRO A 198 -7.08 -10.98 4.23
CA PRO A 198 -7.10 -12.43 4.33
C PRO A 198 -6.09 -13.07 3.36
N HIS A 199 -5.18 -13.91 3.86
CA HIS A 199 -4.11 -14.50 3.03
C HIS A 199 -4.62 -15.25 1.79
N TYR A 200 -5.80 -15.87 1.85
CA TYR A 200 -6.42 -16.53 0.69
C TYR A 200 -6.99 -15.55 -0.36
N LEU A 201 -7.07 -14.26 -0.05
CA LEU A 201 -7.42 -13.18 -0.99
C LEU A 201 -6.21 -12.35 -1.40
N ALA A 202 -4.99 -12.71 -0.99
CA ALA A 202 -3.80 -11.88 -1.22
C ALA A 202 -3.57 -11.56 -2.71
N GLN A 203 -3.87 -12.50 -3.60
CA GLN A 203 -3.68 -12.37 -5.05
C GLN A 203 -4.97 -11.97 -5.81
N ALA A 204 -6.10 -11.90 -5.12
CA ALA A 204 -7.39 -11.53 -5.70
C ALA A 204 -7.73 -10.07 -5.37
N GLU A 205 -8.62 -9.45 -6.13
CA GLU A 205 -9.13 -8.13 -5.75
C GLU A 205 -9.93 -8.23 -4.45
N PHE A 206 -9.56 -7.40 -3.47
CA PHE A 206 -10.26 -7.27 -2.19
C PHE A 206 -10.52 -5.80 -1.88
N ALA A 207 -11.55 -5.23 -2.51
CA ALA A 207 -11.83 -3.80 -2.48
C ALA A 207 -12.19 -3.26 -1.09
N ASP A 208 -12.68 -4.10 -0.16
CA ASP A 208 -12.86 -3.71 1.23
C ASP A 208 -11.52 -3.28 1.89
N GLY A 209 -10.39 -3.84 1.45
CA GLY A 209 -9.04 -3.40 1.88
C GLY A 209 -8.73 -1.98 1.43
N ALA A 210 -9.01 -1.63 0.17
CA ALA A 210 -8.84 -0.28 -0.36
C ALA A 210 -9.79 0.73 0.30
N VAL A 211 -11.04 0.35 0.58
CA VAL A 211 -11.98 1.18 1.37
C VAL A 211 -11.41 1.46 2.76
N THR A 212 -10.82 0.46 3.41
CA THR A 212 -10.20 0.61 4.74
C THR A 212 -9.00 1.55 4.68
N ALA A 213 -8.11 1.38 3.69
CA ALA A 213 -6.98 2.27 3.46
C ALA A 213 -7.42 3.73 3.23
N LEU A 214 -8.40 3.96 2.35
CA LEU A 214 -8.89 5.29 2.01
C LEU A 214 -9.50 6.00 3.22
N ASN A 215 -10.26 5.28 4.06
CA ASN A 215 -10.80 5.83 5.31
C ASN A 215 -9.68 6.21 6.29
N ALA A 216 -8.63 5.39 6.42
CA ALA A 216 -7.50 5.68 7.30
C ALA A 216 -6.72 6.92 6.82
N ILE A 217 -6.46 7.02 5.52
CA ILE A 217 -5.82 8.19 4.89
C ILE A 217 -6.67 9.43 5.12
N THR A 218 -7.99 9.36 4.87
CA THR A 218 -8.93 10.46 5.09
C THR A 218 -8.90 10.94 6.55
N ALA A 219 -8.92 10.01 7.51
CA ALA A 219 -8.88 10.33 8.93
C ALA A 219 -7.55 10.98 9.36
N ALA A 220 -6.42 10.54 8.80
CA ALA A 220 -5.10 11.07 9.15
C ALA A 220 -4.78 12.42 8.49
N THR A 221 -5.29 12.65 7.27
CA THR A 221 -4.98 13.84 6.46
C THR A 221 -6.02 14.94 6.57
N GLY A 222 -7.26 14.60 6.92
CA GLY A 222 -8.40 15.51 6.89
C GLY A 222 -8.93 15.83 5.50
N LEU A 223 -8.40 15.18 4.45
CA LEU A 223 -8.86 15.36 3.06
C LEU A 223 -10.27 14.78 2.87
N ASN A 224 -11.11 15.46 2.09
CA ASN A 224 -12.44 14.98 1.73
C ASN A 224 -12.37 14.16 0.43
N LEU A 225 -11.84 12.95 0.52
CA LEU A 225 -11.63 12.06 -0.62
C LEU A 225 -12.94 11.33 -1.04
N PRO A 226 -13.25 11.25 -2.35
CA PRO A 226 -14.42 10.50 -2.80
C PRO A 226 -14.28 9.01 -2.48
N ILE A 227 -15.32 8.38 -1.93
CA ILE A 227 -15.30 6.96 -1.51
C ILE A 227 -16.45 6.12 -2.09
N ASP A 228 -17.49 6.76 -2.62
CA ASP A 228 -18.77 6.12 -2.95
C ASP A 228 -18.62 4.97 -3.98
N ASP A 229 -17.87 5.21 -5.07
CA ASP A 229 -17.66 4.20 -6.12
C ASP A 229 -16.82 3.02 -5.63
N LEU A 230 -15.82 3.27 -4.78
CA LEU A 230 -14.99 2.23 -4.18
C LEU A 230 -15.79 1.34 -3.22
N VAL A 231 -16.72 1.93 -2.47
CA VAL A 231 -17.66 1.18 -1.61
C VAL A 231 -18.64 0.36 -2.45
N ALA A 232 -19.13 0.90 -3.57
CA ALA A 232 -19.97 0.13 -4.49
C ALA A 232 -19.21 -1.06 -5.08
N GLN A 233 -17.96 -0.87 -5.50
CA GLN A 233 -17.07 -1.93 -5.96
C GLN A 233 -16.82 -2.99 -4.87
N ALA A 234 -16.57 -2.58 -3.63
CA ALA A 234 -16.43 -3.49 -2.49
C ALA A 234 -17.68 -4.35 -2.26
N GLY A 235 -18.88 -3.78 -2.43
CA GLY A 235 -20.14 -4.53 -2.36
C GLY A 235 -20.25 -5.62 -3.44
N LEU A 236 -19.84 -5.32 -4.67
CA LEU A 236 -19.84 -6.29 -5.78
C LEU A 236 -18.80 -7.40 -5.56
N ASN A 237 -17.57 -7.02 -5.23
CA ASN A 237 -16.47 -7.94 -4.98
C ASN A 237 -16.78 -8.89 -3.79
N ARG A 238 -17.41 -8.40 -2.72
CA ARG A 238 -17.87 -9.26 -1.61
C ARG A 238 -18.90 -10.30 -2.06
N ALA A 239 -19.83 -9.94 -2.95
CA ALA A 239 -20.81 -10.88 -3.48
C ALA A 239 -20.18 -11.93 -4.42
N GLU A 240 -19.08 -11.59 -5.09
CA GLU A 240 -18.29 -12.52 -5.89
C GLU A 240 -17.52 -13.50 -5.00
N ILE A 241 -16.80 -12.98 -4.00
CA ILE A 241 -16.07 -13.78 -3.00
C ILE A 241 -17.01 -14.79 -2.32
N ALA A 242 -18.18 -14.35 -1.87
CA ALA A 242 -19.17 -15.24 -1.25
C ALA A 242 -19.60 -16.39 -2.17
N ARG A 243 -19.81 -16.10 -3.46
CA ARG A 243 -20.24 -17.08 -4.47
C ARG A 243 -19.16 -18.12 -4.76
N GLU A 244 -17.90 -17.70 -4.79
CA GLU A 244 -16.77 -18.61 -4.99
C GLU A 244 -16.58 -19.56 -3.80
N ILE A 245 -16.79 -19.05 -2.58
CA ILE A 245 -16.64 -19.82 -1.34
C ILE A 245 -17.78 -20.82 -1.14
N GLU A 246 -19.02 -20.47 -1.50
CA GLU A 246 -20.19 -21.38 -1.42
C GLU A 246 -19.97 -22.69 -2.21
N GLY A 247 -19.08 -22.68 -3.20
CA GLY A 247 -18.73 -23.88 -3.97
C GLY A 247 -17.77 -24.84 -3.28
N SER A 248 -17.24 -24.52 -2.10
CA SER A 248 -16.20 -25.29 -1.40
C SER A 248 -16.44 -25.41 0.11
N ASP A 249 -16.89 -26.59 0.54
CA ASP A 249 -17.07 -26.92 1.96
C ASP A 249 -15.75 -26.84 2.75
N GLU A 250 -14.63 -27.17 2.11
CA GLU A 250 -13.29 -27.12 2.73
C GLU A 250 -12.88 -25.68 3.03
N VAL A 251 -13.03 -24.78 2.06
CA VAL A 251 -12.71 -23.35 2.23
C VAL A 251 -13.61 -22.73 3.30
N SER A 252 -14.89 -23.11 3.31
CA SER A 252 -15.84 -22.65 4.33
C SER A 252 -15.43 -23.07 5.76
N GLN A 253 -14.88 -24.26 5.95
CA GLN A 253 -14.38 -24.71 7.25
C GLN A 253 -13.14 -23.92 7.72
N VAL A 254 -12.22 -23.61 6.80
CA VAL A 254 -11.04 -22.78 7.08
C VAL A 254 -11.46 -21.38 7.52
N ILE A 255 -12.40 -20.76 6.79
CA ILE A 255 -12.93 -19.43 7.14
C ILE A 255 -13.59 -19.46 8.52
N ALA A 256 -14.42 -20.47 8.82
CA ALA A 256 -15.05 -20.61 10.13
C ALA A 256 -14.02 -20.83 11.27
N ALA A 257 -12.84 -21.37 10.98
CA ALA A 257 -11.74 -21.44 11.96
C ALA A 257 -11.11 -20.05 12.19
N LEU A 258 -10.83 -19.30 11.11
CA LEU A 258 -10.29 -17.94 11.19
C LEU A 258 -11.25 -16.98 11.91
N GLU A 259 -12.55 -17.12 11.70
CA GLU A 259 -13.59 -16.38 12.43
C GLU A 259 -13.51 -16.63 13.93
N ARG A 260 -13.42 -17.90 14.36
CA ARG A 260 -13.29 -18.25 15.78
C ARG A 260 -12.02 -17.69 16.39
N GLN A 261 -10.90 -17.72 15.67
CA GLN A 261 -9.63 -17.14 16.13
C GLN A 261 -9.74 -15.61 16.29
N TYR A 262 -10.31 -14.93 15.29
CA TYR A 262 -10.53 -13.48 15.32
C TYR A 262 -11.43 -13.06 16.49
N ASP A 263 -12.56 -13.76 16.68
CA ASP A 263 -13.53 -13.44 17.72
C ASP A 263 -12.93 -13.65 19.11
N THR A 264 -12.19 -14.75 19.33
CA THR A 264 -11.47 -15.03 20.58
C THR A 264 -10.44 -13.95 20.92
N PHE A 265 -9.65 -13.53 19.93
CA PHE A 265 -8.65 -12.48 20.10
C PHE A 265 -9.29 -11.11 20.38
N SER A 266 -10.39 -10.78 19.70
CA SER A 266 -11.13 -9.53 19.89
C SER A 266 -11.78 -9.44 21.28
N GLU A 267 -12.34 -10.53 21.79
CA GLU A 267 -12.88 -10.61 23.14
C GLU A 267 -11.81 -10.42 24.21
N GLY A 268 -10.61 -11.00 24.01
CA GLY A 268 -9.46 -10.84 24.90
C GLY A 268 -8.98 -9.39 25.02
N ARG A 269 -9.01 -8.62 23.93
CA ARG A 269 -8.67 -7.19 23.92
C ARG A 269 -9.72 -6.30 24.62
N GLN A 270 -11.01 -6.62 24.48
CA GLN A 270 -12.08 -5.84 25.10
C GLN A 270 -12.18 -6.05 26.63
N LYS A 271 -11.67 -7.17 27.14
CA LYS A 271 -11.70 -7.50 28.58
C LYS A 271 -10.29 -7.85 29.08
N PRO A 272 -9.42 -6.86 29.36
CA PRO A 272 -8.16 -7.11 30.05
C PRO A 272 -8.46 -7.53 31.51
N SER A 273 -8.78 -8.80 31.71
CA SER A 273 -9.15 -9.34 33.02
C SER A 273 -7.90 -9.41 33.91
N LEU A 274 -7.94 -8.75 35.07
CA LEU A 274 -6.88 -8.71 36.10
C LEU A 274 -6.55 -10.08 36.75
N LEU A 275 -7.01 -11.18 36.18
CA LEU A 275 -6.90 -12.55 36.69
C LEU A 275 -6.68 -13.62 35.59
N ALA A 276 -6.20 -13.26 34.40
CA ALA A 276 -5.97 -14.24 33.34
C ALA A 276 -4.59 -14.93 33.49
N THR A 277 -4.56 -16.05 34.20
CA THR A 277 -3.41 -16.99 34.25
C THR A 277 -3.40 -18.01 33.10
N ASP A 278 -4.33 -17.96 32.16
CA ASP A 278 -4.41 -18.87 31.02
C ASP A 278 -4.27 -18.11 29.68
N VAL A 279 -3.11 -17.51 29.45
CA VAL A 279 -2.73 -16.84 28.18
C VAL A 279 -1.98 -17.81 27.26
N SER A 280 -2.26 -19.11 27.32
CA SER A 280 -1.49 -20.14 26.60
C SER A 280 -2.05 -20.57 25.24
N GLU A 281 -3.21 -20.03 24.81
CA GLU A 281 -3.86 -20.41 23.54
C GLU A 281 -4.00 -19.26 22.54
N LEU A 282 -3.61 -18.03 22.91
CA LEU A 282 -3.49 -16.93 21.96
C LEU A 282 -2.06 -16.89 21.44
N PRO A 283 -1.83 -16.85 20.11
CA PRO A 283 -0.50 -16.64 19.59
C PRO A 283 0.03 -15.32 20.16
N SER A 284 1.23 -15.37 20.73
CA SER A 284 1.91 -14.19 21.23
C SER A 284 2.25 -13.23 20.08
N ALA A 285 2.46 -11.94 20.38
CA ALA A 285 2.91 -10.97 19.38
C ALA A 285 4.20 -11.43 18.66
N ASP A 286 5.04 -12.22 19.34
CA ASP A 286 6.25 -12.81 18.79
C ASP A 286 5.94 -13.94 17.79
N GLU A 287 4.89 -14.74 18.02
CA GLU A 287 4.46 -15.79 17.09
C GLU A 287 3.79 -15.22 15.83
N ILE A 288 2.92 -14.20 15.99
CA ILE A 288 2.34 -13.47 14.84
C ILE A 288 3.43 -12.78 14.03
N GLY A 289 4.42 -12.19 14.71
CA GLY A 289 5.60 -11.62 14.08
C GLY A 289 6.40 -12.66 13.28
N ALA A 290 6.69 -13.82 13.87
CA ALA A 290 7.46 -14.87 13.21
C ALA A 290 6.75 -15.46 11.98
N GLU A 291 5.43 -15.69 12.04
CA GLU A 291 4.65 -16.13 10.88
C GLU A 291 4.65 -15.08 9.75
N PHE A 292 4.55 -13.79 10.13
CA PHE A 292 4.62 -12.70 9.18
C PHE A 292 6.01 -12.61 8.52
N GLU A 293 7.09 -12.65 9.29
CA GLU A 293 8.47 -12.66 8.77
C GLU A 293 8.75 -13.84 7.84
N GLN A 294 8.21 -15.03 8.16
CA GLN A 294 8.36 -16.20 7.30
C GLN A 294 7.64 -15.98 5.97
N PHE A 295 6.39 -15.51 6.01
CA PHE A 295 5.62 -15.25 4.81
C PHE A 295 6.28 -14.18 3.93
N LEU A 296 6.76 -13.07 4.51
CA LEU A 296 7.43 -12.02 3.76
C LEU A 296 8.70 -12.51 3.05
N ARG A 297 9.44 -13.43 3.68
CA ARG A 297 10.61 -14.07 3.05
C ARG A 297 10.20 -14.96 1.88
N GLU A 298 9.15 -15.74 2.03
CA GLU A 298 8.64 -16.60 0.96
C GLU A 298 8.18 -15.78 -0.27
N VAL A 299 7.50 -14.64 -0.07
CA VAL A 299 7.12 -13.75 -1.18
C VAL A 299 8.33 -13.10 -1.84
N ALA A 300 9.30 -12.63 -1.05
CA ALA A 300 10.55 -12.07 -1.60
C ALA A 300 11.33 -13.10 -2.44
N ASP A 301 11.33 -14.35 -2.00
CA ASP A 301 11.98 -15.45 -2.72
C ASP A 301 11.21 -15.82 -4.01
N ASP A 302 9.88 -15.80 -4.03
CA ASP A 302 9.07 -16.11 -5.22
C ASP A 302 9.21 -15.04 -6.33
N ASP A 303 9.28 -13.76 -5.94
CA ASP A 303 9.61 -12.66 -6.86
C ASP A 303 11.03 -12.81 -7.45
N SER A 304 11.96 -13.42 -6.71
CA SER A 304 13.33 -13.69 -7.19
C SER A 304 13.45 -14.99 -8.02
N ASN A 305 12.59 -15.99 -7.78
CA ASN A 305 12.64 -17.32 -8.39
C ASN A 305 11.76 -17.47 -9.65
N GLY A 306 11.11 -16.41 -10.12
CA GLY A 306 10.58 -16.32 -11.49
C GLY A 306 11.66 -16.51 -12.58
N GLU A 307 12.93 -16.57 -12.19
CA GLU A 307 14.06 -16.97 -13.02
C GLU A 307 14.14 -18.50 -13.23
N GLY A 308 13.52 -18.97 -14.32
CA GLY A 308 14.11 -20.02 -15.14
C GLY A 308 13.35 -21.34 -15.23
N HIS A 309 12.62 -21.51 -16.33
CA HIS A 309 12.61 -22.76 -17.10
C HIS A 309 12.43 -22.45 -18.59
N PRO A 310 13.49 -22.51 -19.42
CA PRO A 310 13.32 -22.62 -20.86
C PRO A 310 13.03 -24.09 -21.23
N SER A 311 12.04 -24.31 -22.08
CA SER A 311 12.00 -25.46 -22.99
C SER A 311 11.83 -24.93 -24.41
#